data_AF-T1BIJ4-F1
#
_entry.id   AF-T1BIJ4-F1
#
_cell.length_a   1.000
_cell.length_b   1.000
_cell.length_c   1.000
_cell.angle_alpha   90.00
_cell.angle_beta   90.00
_cell.angle_gamma   90.00
#
_symmetry.space_group_name_H-M   'P 1'
#
loop_
_entity.id
_entity.type
_entity.pdbx_description
1 polymer ?
#
loop_
_entity_poly.entity_id
_entity_poly.type
_entity_poly.pdbx_seq_one_letter_code
_entity_poly.pdbx_strand_id
1 'polypeptide(L)' 'SGWPIASGVIEGAVRHVVRDRMDVTGARWSVDGAEAVLKLRAVRTNGDWDAYWRHHLAEERQRVHESRYARGVIPLAA' A
#
# COMPACT_ATOMS: atom_id res chain seq x y z
N SER A 1 6.88 -32.57 -3.74
CA SER A 1 6.05 -31.52 -3.10
C SER A 1 5.43 -30.67 -4.19
N GLY A 2 4.15 -30.92 -4.52
CA GLY A 2 3.46 -30.26 -5.63
C GLY A 2 3.05 -28.85 -5.24
N TRP A 3 3.50 -27.86 -6.00
CA TRP A 3 2.96 -26.50 -5.92
C TRP A 3 1.47 -26.55 -6.22
N PRO A 4 0.61 -25.90 -5.42
CA PRO A 4 -0.80 -25.87 -5.74
C PRO A 4 -0.98 -25.09 -7.05
N ILE A 5 -1.29 -25.81 -8.14
CA ILE A 5 -1.90 -25.22 -9.34
C ILE A 5 -3.40 -24.99 -9.01
N ALA A 6 -3.67 -24.34 -7.88
CA ALA A 6 -5.01 -24.07 -7.40
C ALA A 6 -5.39 -22.66 -7.85
N SER A 7 -5.95 -22.56 -9.07
CA SER A 7 -6.46 -21.29 -9.59
C SER A 7 -7.46 -20.66 -8.61
N GLY A 8 -8.23 -21.45 -7.85
CA GLY A 8 -9.19 -20.95 -6.88
C GLY A 8 -8.63 -20.04 -5.78
N VAL A 9 -7.42 -20.29 -5.27
CA VAL A 9 -6.79 -19.40 -4.26
C VAL A 9 -6.32 -18.11 -4.93
N ILE A 10 -5.76 -18.21 -6.13
CA ILE A 10 -5.32 -17.07 -6.93
C ILE A 10 -6.52 -16.22 -7.36
N GLU A 11 -7.59 -16.83 -7.84
CA GLU A 11 -8.85 -16.21 -8.23
C GLU A 11 -9.57 -15.58 -7.04
N GLY A 12 -9.51 -16.22 -5.86
CA GLY A 12 -10.01 -15.67 -4.60
C GLY A 12 -9.25 -14.42 -4.19
N ALA A 13 -7.92 -14.45 -4.27
CA ALA A 13 -7.07 -13.29 -4.01
C ALA A 13 -7.34 -12.16 -5.02
N VAL A 14 -7.44 -12.46 -6.32
CA VAL A 14 -7.76 -11.46 -7.36
C VAL A 14 -9.17 -10.89 -7.13
N ARG A 15 -10.15 -11.72 -6.78
CA ARG A 15 -11.50 -11.24 -6.43
C ARG A 15 -11.43 -10.23 -5.29
N HIS A 16 -10.79 -10.62 -4.20
CA HIS A 16 -10.81 -9.85 -2.96
C HIS A 16 -9.91 -8.62 -3.01
N VAL A 17 -8.72 -8.72 -3.60
CA VAL A 17 -7.75 -7.62 -3.64
C VAL A 17 -8.08 -6.64 -4.77
N VAL A 18 -8.53 -7.12 -5.94
CA VAL A 18 -8.75 -6.29 -7.13
C VAL A 18 -10.22 -5.90 -7.32
N ARG A 19 -11.11 -6.88 -7.44
CA ARG A 19 -12.48 -6.69 -7.96
C ARG A 19 -13.31 -5.78 -7.06
N ASP A 20 -13.24 -5.97 -5.75
CA ASP A 20 -13.97 -5.18 -4.75
C ASP A 20 -13.72 -3.66 -4.84
N ARG A 21 -12.62 -3.22 -5.47
CA ARG A 21 -12.29 -1.79 -5.58
C ARG A 21 -12.21 -1.27 -7.00
N MET A 22 -11.75 -2.12 -7.93
CA MET A 22 -11.51 -1.73 -9.32
C MET A 22 -12.73 -1.95 -10.21
N ASP A 23 -13.67 -2.80 -9.83
CA ASP A 23 -14.88 -3.15 -10.61
C ASP A 23 -16.13 -2.36 -10.16
N VAL A 24 -15.92 -1.20 -9.53
CA VAL A 24 -17.01 -0.30 -9.10
C VAL A 24 -17.44 0.56 -10.28
N THR A 25 -18.73 0.52 -10.63
CA THR A 25 -19.28 1.31 -11.74
C THR A 25 -18.96 2.80 -11.59
N GLY A 26 -18.43 3.41 -12.65
CA GLY A 26 -18.06 4.82 -12.68
C GLY A 26 -16.69 5.14 -12.06
N ALA A 27 -15.98 4.16 -11.48
CA ALA A 27 -14.61 4.35 -11.05
C ALA A 27 -13.68 4.51 -12.26
N ARG A 28 -12.74 5.46 -12.17
CA ARG A 28 -11.69 5.65 -13.16
C ARG A 28 -10.33 5.47 -12.48
N TRP A 29 -9.47 4.71 -13.13
CA TRP A 29 -8.16 4.36 -12.61
C TRP A 29 -7.10 4.59 -13.67
N SER A 30 -6.05 5.33 -13.33
CA SER A 30 -4.78 5.18 -14.03
C SER A 30 -4.11 3.88 -13.56
N VAL A 31 -3.21 3.34 -14.37
CA VAL A 31 -2.42 2.14 -14.00
C VAL A 31 -1.68 2.39 -12.69
N ASP A 32 -1.00 3.52 -12.58
CA ASP A 32 -0.24 3.89 -11.38
C ASP A 32 -1.13 4.00 -10.13
N GLY A 33 -2.32 4.62 -10.29
CA GLY A 33 -3.27 4.78 -9.19
C GLY A 33 -3.89 3.44 -8.76
N ALA A 34 -4.22 2.58 -9.71
CA ALA A 34 -4.71 1.24 -9.43
C ALA A 34 -3.64 0.43 -8.68
N GLU A 35 -2.41 0.42 -9.19
CA GLU A 35 -1.30 -0.34 -8.60
C GLU A 35 -1.01 0.11 -7.17
N ALA A 36 -0.97 1.43 -6.91
CA ALA A 36 -0.77 1.96 -5.57
C ALA A 36 -1.84 1.46 -4.59
N VAL A 37 -3.12 1.49 -4.99
CA VAL A 37 -4.22 1.00 -4.15
C VAL A 37 -4.17 -0.52 -3.96
N LEU A 38 -3.80 -1.29 -4.99
CA LEU A 38 -3.65 -2.74 -4.88
C LEU A 38 -2.53 -3.13 -3.90
N LYS A 39 -1.39 -2.44 -3.93
CA LYS A 39 -0.30 -2.65 -2.96
C LYS A 39 -0.75 -2.40 -1.53
N LEU A 40 -1.48 -1.31 -1.28
CA LEU A 40 -2.04 -1.01 0.04
C LEU A 40 -3.05 -2.08 0.51
N ARG A 41 -3.90 -2.56 -0.41
CA ARG A 41 -4.86 -3.63 -0.11
C ARG A 41 -4.14 -4.95 0.21
N ALA A 42 -3.08 -5.29 -0.51
CA ALA A 42 -2.28 -6.48 -0.25
C ALA A 42 -1.64 -6.43 1.16
N VAL A 43 -1.02 -5.31 1.53
CA VAL A 43 -0.48 -5.09 2.88
C VAL A 43 -1.56 -5.32 3.95
N ARG A 44 -2.78 -4.79 3.72
CA ARG A 44 -3.87 -4.93 4.68
C ARG A 44 -4.41 -6.35 4.77
N THR A 45 -4.60 -7.05 3.65
CA THR A 45 -5.07 -8.44 3.62
C THR A 45 -4.06 -9.39 4.26
N ASN A 46 -2.76 -9.10 4.15
CA ASN A 46 -1.72 -9.88 4.80
C ASN A 46 -1.57 -9.61 6.31
N GLY A 47 -2.22 -8.59 6.85
CA GLY A 47 -2.08 -8.19 8.26
C GLY A 47 -0.85 -7.33 8.55
N ASP A 48 -0.12 -6.89 7.53
CA ASP A 48 1.15 -6.15 7.67
C ASP A 48 0.97 -4.63 7.84
N TRP A 49 -0.26 -4.18 8.05
CA TRP A 49 -0.61 -2.76 8.08
C TRP A 49 0.22 -1.96 9.07
N ASP A 50 0.37 -2.44 10.31
CA ASP A 50 1.08 -1.69 11.35
C ASP A 50 2.57 -1.55 11.04
N ALA A 51 3.18 -2.58 10.45
CA ALA A 51 4.58 -2.55 10.04
C ALA A 51 4.79 -1.57 8.87
N TYR A 52 3.94 -1.67 7.85
CA TYR A 52 3.95 -0.74 6.72
C TYR A 52 3.72 0.70 7.16
N TRP A 53 2.75 0.96 8.04
CA TRP A 53 2.40 2.30 8.48
C TRP A 53 3.56 2.98 9.23
N ARG A 54 4.23 2.25 10.13
CA ARG A 54 5.43 2.76 10.81
C ARG A 54 6.55 3.11 9.82
N HIS A 55 6.79 2.24 8.85
CA HIS A 55 7.78 2.48 7.81
C HIS A 55 7.43 3.70 6.96
N HIS A 56 6.18 3.78 6.47
CA HIS A 56 5.69 4.89 5.66
C HIS A 56 5.82 6.24 6.38
N LEU A 57 5.42 6.31 7.66
CA LEU A 57 5.59 7.54 8.45
C LEU A 57 7.06 7.95 8.63
N ALA A 58 7.97 6.99 8.81
CA ALA A 58 9.39 7.27 8.90
C ALA A 58 9.95 7.83 7.58
N GLU A 59 9.57 7.23 6.45
CA GLU A 59 9.97 7.72 5.12
C GLU A 59 9.39 9.09 4.80
N GLU A 60 8.10 9.32 5.07
CA GLU A 60 7.46 10.62 4.84
C GLU A 60 8.08 11.70 5.71
N ARG A 61 8.42 11.38 6.97
CA ARG A 61 9.16 12.30 7.84
C ARG A 61 10.49 12.70 7.22
N GLN A 62 11.24 11.72 6.70
CA GLN A 62 12.53 11.96 6.05
C GLN A 62 12.36 12.84 4.79
N ARG A 63 11.40 12.48 3.92
CA ARG A 63 11.15 13.17 2.64
C ARG A 63 10.67 14.59 2.83
N VAL A 64 9.72 14.81 3.73
CA VAL A 64 9.04 16.11 3.89
C VAL A 64 9.81 17.04 4.82
N HIS A 65 10.38 16.51 5.90
CA HIS A 65 10.99 17.34 6.94
C HIS A 65 12.51 17.27 6.92
N GLU A 66 13.11 16.08 7.06
CA GLU A 66 14.56 15.98 7.24
C GLU A 66 15.34 16.52 6.02
N SER A 67 14.81 16.36 4.81
CA SER A 67 15.39 16.91 3.57
C SER A 67 15.31 18.45 3.47
N ARG A 68 14.36 19.08 4.17
CA ARG A 68 14.07 20.52 4.09
C ARG A 68 14.68 21.33 5.23
N TYR A 69 15.09 20.68 6.31
CA TYR A 69 15.79 21.34 7.42
C TYR A 69 17.30 21.15 7.30
N ALA A 70 18.07 22.22 7.51
CA ALA A 70 19.52 22.31 7.25
C ALA A 70 20.41 21.29 8.00
N ARG A 71 19.85 20.42 8.86
CA ARG A 71 20.54 19.33 9.57
C ARG A 71 19.66 18.09 9.82
N GLY A 72 18.52 17.93 9.15
CA GLY A 72 17.58 16.84 9.44
C GLY A 72 16.85 16.94 10.78
N VAL A 73 16.93 18.08 11.47
CA VAL A 73 16.30 18.30 12.78
C VAL A 73 14.96 19.01 12.58
N ILE A 74 13.86 18.34 12.96
CA ILE A 74 12.52 18.93 12.99
C ILE A 74 12.41 19.76 14.28
N PRO A 75 12.14 21.08 14.22
CA PRO A 75 11.95 21.88 15.42
C PRO A 75 10.71 21.41 16.19
N LEU A 76 10.82 21.31 17.52
CA LEU A 76 9.65 21.16 18.39
C LEU A 76 8.77 22.40 18.24
N ALA A 77 7.49 22.18 17.91
CA ALA A 77 6.50 23.25 17.91
C ALA A 77 6.43 23.88 19.31
N ALA A 78 6.47 25.21 19.37
CA ALA A 78 6.44 26.00 20.59
C ALA A 78 5.07 25.92 21.30
#